data_AF-A0A6C0JFN3-F1
#
_entry.id   AF-A0A6C0JFN3-F1
#
_cell.length_a   1.000
_cell.length_b   1.000
_cell.length_c   1.000
_cell.angle_alpha   90.00
_cell.angle_beta   90.00
_cell.angle_gamma   90.00
#
_symmetry.space_group_name_H-M   'P 1'
#
loop_
_entity.id
_entity.type
_entity.pdbx_description
1 polymer ?
#
loop_
_entity_poly.entity_id
_entity_poly.type
_entity_poly.pdbx_seq_one_letter_code
_entity_poly.pdbx_strand_id
1 'polypeptide(L)'
;MSVVKDSNKQMLFDLLKSIGNDNQLVINENELYNFVNEKCGYFHTNRYEFGFGTDLNIVNKKIIDEGYNFIMSNQPRKNTQQNTQQNTQQNTQQNTHESVRESTLTKREMFDKGLERQENQFNKMINPKKPKEIDFSDAGEDSPIQNLDQIINQTLSDRQKELENITQKYSSNDKKNAEKWLNMGNDEIPKIKIEKNSNLKLDNAINVDNAINVDNTINVDNAINVDNKKRVRFEVKEEEENPIGLNNLFSKLKQKSLPKNDNIINRLDTIILNQEKILEMLYNKAIN
;
A
#
# COMPACT_ATOMS: atom_id res chain seq x y z
N MET A 1 -15.85 -13.37 -2.48
CA MET A 1 -16.29 -12.46 -1.40
C MET A 1 -16.31 -11.04 -1.95
N SER A 2 -17.25 -10.19 -1.55
CA SER A 2 -17.42 -8.84 -2.10
C SER A 2 -17.26 -7.79 -1.01
N VAL A 3 -16.72 -6.63 -1.38
CA VAL A 3 -16.53 -5.46 -0.51
C VAL A 3 -17.88 -5.00 0.09
N VAL A 4 -18.96 -5.14 -0.68
CA VAL A 4 -20.31 -4.66 -0.30
C VAL A 4 -21.06 -5.66 0.58
N LYS A 5 -20.53 -6.86 0.80
CA LYS A 5 -21.18 -7.87 1.65
C LYS A 5 -21.28 -7.36 3.08
N ASP A 6 -22.44 -7.55 3.72
CA ASP A 6 -22.67 -7.04 5.09
C ASP A 6 -21.65 -7.56 6.10
N SER A 7 -21.25 -8.83 5.98
CA SER A 7 -20.18 -9.41 6.80
C SER A 7 -18.83 -8.69 6.66
N ASN A 8 -18.48 -8.20 5.45
CA ASN A 8 -17.25 -7.44 5.24
C ASN A 8 -17.36 -6.03 5.83
N LYS A 9 -18.50 -5.38 5.63
CA LYS A 9 -18.79 -4.05 6.19
C LYS A 9 -18.73 -4.05 7.71
N GLN A 10 -19.32 -5.07 8.35
CA GLN A 10 -19.28 -5.23 9.80
C GLN A 10 -17.85 -5.47 10.30
N MET A 11 -17.09 -6.36 9.63
CA MET A 11 -15.67 -6.56 9.96
C MET A 11 -14.85 -5.26 9.88
N LEU A 12 -15.03 -4.47 8.83
CA LEU A 12 -14.32 -3.19 8.66
C LEU A 12 -14.72 -2.16 9.72
N PHE A 13 -16.01 -2.11 10.06
CA PHE A 13 -16.53 -1.27 11.13
C PHE A 13 -15.93 -1.65 12.49
N ASP A 14 -15.98 -2.93 12.85
CA ASP A 14 -15.45 -3.45 14.12
C ASP A 14 -13.94 -3.20 14.24
N LEU A 15 -13.20 -3.39 13.14
CA LEU A 15 -11.77 -3.13 13.10
C LEU A 15 -11.45 -1.65 13.33
N LEU A 16 -12.13 -0.74 12.61
CA LEU A 16 -11.94 0.71 12.78
C LEU A 16 -12.35 1.16 14.19
N LYS A 17 -13.41 0.56 14.75
CA LYS A 17 -13.84 0.79 16.12
C LYS A 17 -12.78 0.34 17.13
N SER A 18 -12.20 -0.85 16.95
CA SER A 18 -11.09 -1.35 17.79
C SER A 18 -9.89 -0.42 17.73
N ILE A 19 -9.44 -0.06 16.52
CA ILE A 19 -8.30 0.83 16.31
C ILE A 19 -8.54 2.17 17.02
N GLY A 20 -9.74 2.74 16.93
CA GLY A 20 -10.02 4.00 17.59
C GLY A 20 -10.09 3.88 19.12
N ASN A 21 -10.66 2.80 19.65
CA ASN A 21 -10.70 2.56 21.10
C ASN A 21 -9.31 2.35 21.68
N ASP A 22 -8.45 1.58 21.00
CA ASP A 22 -7.06 1.32 21.41
C ASP A 22 -6.24 2.62 21.46
N ASN A 23 -6.55 3.57 20.58
CA ASN A 23 -5.90 4.88 20.51
C ASN A 23 -6.63 5.98 21.30
N GLN A 24 -7.64 5.64 22.11
CA GLN A 24 -8.44 6.60 22.90
C GLN A 24 -9.08 7.73 22.07
N LEU A 25 -9.53 7.41 20.86
CA LEU A 25 -10.17 8.36 19.95
C LEU A 25 -11.66 8.48 20.24
N VAL A 26 -12.22 9.67 20.03
CA VAL A 26 -13.67 9.86 20.05
C VAL A 26 -14.25 9.31 18.75
N ILE A 27 -15.09 8.29 18.84
CA ILE A 27 -15.73 7.63 17.69
C ILE A 27 -17.24 7.83 17.78
N ASN A 28 -17.84 8.37 16.72
CA ASN A 28 -19.29 8.33 16.51
C ASN A 28 -19.63 7.09 15.69
N GLU A 29 -20.27 6.10 16.33
CA GLU A 29 -20.57 4.81 15.71
C GLU A 29 -21.47 4.93 14.48
N ASN A 30 -22.46 5.82 14.52
CA ASN A 30 -23.40 6.01 13.41
C ASN A 30 -22.70 6.63 12.19
N GLU A 31 -21.87 7.64 12.41
CA GLU A 31 -21.10 8.28 11.34
C GLU A 31 -20.05 7.34 10.75
N LEU A 32 -19.36 6.57 11.59
CA LEU A 32 -18.39 5.57 11.15
C LEU A 32 -19.06 4.47 10.31
N TYR A 33 -20.22 3.98 10.73
CA TYR A 33 -20.95 2.96 9.98
C TYR A 33 -21.45 3.48 8.63
N ASN A 34 -21.95 4.73 8.59
CA ASN A 34 -22.35 5.38 7.34
C ASN A 34 -21.15 5.57 6.40
N PHE A 35 -20.02 6.04 6.93
CA PHE A 35 -18.77 6.16 6.19
C PHE A 35 -18.33 4.84 5.56
N VAL A 36 -18.31 3.75 6.34
CA VAL A 36 -17.92 2.42 5.83
C VAL A 36 -18.87 1.97 4.72
N ASN A 37 -20.17 2.19 4.87
CA ASN A 37 -21.16 1.84 3.83
C ASN A 37 -20.94 2.61 2.53
N GLU A 38 -20.75 3.93 2.61
CA GLU A 38 -20.51 4.79 1.46
C GLU A 38 -19.22 4.40 0.75
N LYS A 39 -18.13 4.20 1.49
CA LYS A 39 -16.83 3.83 0.92
C LYS A 39 -16.84 2.43 0.31
N CYS A 40 -17.47 1.45 0.96
CA CYS A 40 -17.67 0.13 0.37
C CYS A 40 -18.42 0.21 -0.96
N GLY A 41 -19.47 1.05 -1.06
CA GLY A 41 -20.20 1.28 -2.31
C GLY A 41 -19.34 1.98 -3.37
N TYR A 42 -18.66 3.06 -2.99
CA TYR A 42 -17.79 3.85 -3.87
C TYR A 42 -16.67 3.01 -4.49
N PHE A 43 -15.92 2.28 -3.66
CA PHE A 43 -14.83 1.45 -4.17
C PHE A 43 -15.33 0.24 -4.95
N HIS A 44 -16.52 -0.29 -4.64
CA HIS A 44 -17.10 -1.36 -5.45
C HIS A 44 -17.46 -0.88 -6.86
N THR A 45 -18.03 0.32 -6.99
CA THR A 45 -18.39 0.91 -8.28
C THR A 45 -17.14 1.28 -9.09
N ASN A 46 -16.14 1.88 -8.44
CA ASN A 46 -14.95 2.41 -9.10
C ASN A 46 -13.74 1.46 -9.08
N ARG A 47 -13.93 0.19 -8.70
CA ARG A 47 -12.82 -0.79 -8.53
C ARG A 47 -11.93 -0.97 -9.75
N TYR A 48 -12.48 -0.78 -10.95
CA TYR A 48 -11.74 -0.87 -12.20
C TYR A 48 -11.00 0.43 -12.55
N GLU A 49 -11.56 1.59 -12.20
CA GLU A 49 -10.92 2.89 -12.44
C GLU A 49 -9.65 3.05 -11.62
N PHE A 50 -9.64 2.53 -10.40
CA PHE A 50 -8.49 2.57 -9.51
C PHE A 50 -7.48 1.44 -9.71
N GLY A 51 -7.71 0.52 -10.65
CA GLY A 51 -6.82 -0.62 -10.91
C GLY A 51 -6.84 -1.71 -9.83
N PHE A 52 -7.79 -1.69 -8.89
CA PHE A 52 -7.91 -2.71 -7.82
C PHE A 52 -8.60 -3.99 -8.30
N GLY A 53 -9.36 -3.93 -9.39
CA GLY A 53 -10.02 -5.09 -10.00
C GLY A 53 -11.05 -5.76 -9.06
N THR A 54 -10.81 -7.00 -8.70
CA THR A 54 -11.65 -7.79 -7.76
C THR A 54 -10.95 -8.04 -6.42
N ASP A 55 -9.79 -7.46 -6.18
CA ASP A 55 -9.01 -7.72 -4.97
C ASP A 55 -9.66 -7.06 -3.76
N LEU A 56 -10.29 -7.89 -2.94
CA LEU A 56 -10.96 -7.48 -1.71
C LEU A 56 -9.98 -6.90 -0.69
N ASN A 57 -8.76 -7.43 -0.60
CA ASN A 57 -7.79 -7.00 0.42
C ASN A 57 -7.29 -5.59 0.12
N ILE A 58 -7.00 -5.28 -1.15
CA ILE A 58 -6.54 -3.94 -1.55
C ILE A 58 -7.62 -2.91 -1.25
N VAL A 59 -8.88 -3.20 -1.60
CA VAL A 59 -10.01 -2.30 -1.34
C VAL A 59 -10.25 -2.13 0.16
N ASN A 60 -10.23 -3.22 0.93
CA ASN A 60 -10.41 -3.16 2.39
C ASN A 60 -9.31 -2.33 3.06
N LYS A 61 -8.04 -2.47 2.65
CA LYS A 61 -6.94 -1.64 3.15
C LYS A 61 -7.19 -0.16 2.88
N LYS A 62 -7.62 0.19 1.67
CA LYS A 62 -7.96 1.58 1.31
C LYS A 62 -9.10 2.15 2.16
N ILE A 63 -10.12 1.35 2.43
CA ILE A 63 -11.24 1.77 3.29
C ILE A 63 -10.77 2.00 4.74
N ILE A 64 -9.87 1.16 5.24
CA ILE A 64 -9.29 1.33 6.58
C ILE A 64 -8.43 2.59 6.64
N ASP A 65 -7.58 2.83 5.64
CA ASP A 65 -6.74 4.04 5.57
C ASP A 65 -7.60 5.31 5.57
N GLU A 66 -8.64 5.37 4.73
CA GLU A 66 -9.56 6.51 4.70
C GLU A 66 -10.40 6.60 5.98
N GLY A 67 -10.79 5.47 6.57
CA GLY A 67 -11.54 5.40 7.82
C GLY A 67 -10.76 5.93 9.01
N TYR A 68 -9.47 5.61 9.10
CA TYR A 68 -8.59 6.16 10.13
C TYR A 68 -8.45 7.67 9.99
N ASN A 69 -8.25 8.16 8.76
CA ASN A 69 -8.18 9.61 8.48
C ASN A 69 -9.49 10.32 8.84
N PHE A 70 -10.63 9.71 8.55
CA PHE A 70 -11.95 10.22 8.93
C PHE A 70 -12.11 10.33 10.45
N ILE A 71 -11.70 9.30 11.19
CA ILE A 71 -11.73 9.33 12.67
C ILE A 71 -10.80 10.44 13.17
N MET A 72 -9.60 10.58 12.61
CA MET A 72 -8.63 11.61 12.97
C MET A 72 -9.14 13.03 12.73
N SER A 73 -9.79 13.28 11.59
CA SER A 73 -10.32 14.62 11.26
C SER A 73 -11.44 15.06 12.20
N ASN A 74 -12.19 14.10 12.76
CA ASN A 74 -13.31 14.36 13.64
C ASN A 74 -12.92 14.44 15.12
N GLN A 75 -11.62 14.32 15.45
CA GLN A 75 -11.17 14.49 16.82
C GLN A 75 -11.37 15.94 17.29
N PRO A 76 -11.82 16.15 18.53
CA PRO A 76 -11.96 17.48 19.09
C PRO A 76 -10.59 18.15 19.11
N ARG A 77 -10.44 19.26 18.37
CA ARG A 77 -9.22 20.06 18.41
C ARG A 77 -9.03 20.54 19.85
N LYS A 78 -7.97 20.06 20.50
CA LYS A 78 -7.50 20.65 21.75
C LYS A 78 -7.11 22.09 21.42
N ASN A 79 -7.94 23.05 21.80
CA ASN A 79 -7.60 24.48 21.79
C ASN A 79 -6.46 24.70 22.78
N THR A 80 -5.24 24.43 22.33
CA THR A 80 -4.03 24.81 23.05
C THR A 80 -3.68 26.20 22.55
N GLN A 81 -4.33 27.21 23.14
CA GLN A 81 -3.77 28.56 23.11
C GLN A 81 -2.57 28.58 24.05
N GLN A 82 -1.40 28.17 23.57
CA GLN A 82 -0.14 28.52 24.21
C GLN A 82 0.91 28.88 23.16
N ASN A 83 1.37 30.13 23.30
CA ASN A 83 2.59 30.72 22.78
C ASN A 83 3.69 29.72 22.39
N THR A 84 4.12 29.80 21.13
CA THR A 84 5.54 29.64 20.76
C THR A 84 5.83 30.60 19.61
N GLN A 85 6.33 31.78 19.97
CA GLN A 85 7.21 32.54 19.09
C GLN A 85 8.61 31.94 19.22
N GLN A 86 9.31 31.94 18.08
CA GLN A 86 10.76 31.79 17.88
C GLN A 86 11.29 30.41 17.45
N ASN A 87 11.63 30.41 16.16
CA ASN A 87 12.82 29.85 15.52
C ASN A 87 12.96 28.33 15.36
N THR A 88 12.53 27.86 14.19
CA THR A 88 13.46 27.16 13.28
C THR A 88 13.11 27.52 11.84
N GLN A 89 14.08 28.14 11.15
CA GLN A 89 13.99 28.45 9.72
C GLN A 89 14.49 27.23 8.92
N GLN A 90 13.95 27.12 7.70
CA GLN A 90 14.45 26.35 6.54
C GLN A 90 14.08 24.86 6.45
N ASN A 91 12.85 24.58 6.02
CA ASN A 91 12.54 24.11 4.65
C ASN A 91 11.06 23.70 4.60
N THR A 92 10.21 24.63 4.18
CA THR A 92 8.80 24.36 3.86
C THR A 92 8.60 24.61 2.37
N GLN A 93 8.52 23.51 1.61
CA GLN A 93 7.76 23.51 0.37
C GLN A 93 6.32 23.86 0.75
N GLN A 94 5.83 24.95 0.18
CA GLN A 94 4.53 25.53 0.44
C GLN A 94 3.43 24.57 0.00
N ASN A 95 2.87 23.81 0.94
CA ASN A 95 1.48 23.37 0.87
C ASN A 95 0.67 24.37 1.70
N THR A 96 0.12 25.38 1.02
CA THR A 96 -0.92 26.24 1.57
C THR A 96 -2.19 25.43 1.73
N HIS A 97 -2.40 24.85 2.91
CA HIS A 97 -3.76 24.59 3.40
C HIS A 97 -4.30 25.90 3.96
N GLU A 98 -4.77 26.76 3.05
CA GLU A 98 -5.68 27.83 3.42
C GLU A 98 -6.96 27.20 3.98
N SER A 99 -7.39 27.78 5.10
CA SER A 99 -8.71 27.62 5.68
C SER A 99 -9.77 27.76 4.58
N VAL A 100 -10.55 26.70 4.35
CA VAL A 100 -11.77 26.77 3.54
C VAL A 100 -12.78 27.63 4.31
N ARG A 101 -12.69 28.94 4.14
CA ARG A 101 -13.88 29.74 3.89
C ARG A 101 -14.22 29.48 2.43
N GLU A 102 -15.41 29.00 2.15
CA GLU A 102 -15.94 28.88 0.79
C GLU A 102 -15.98 30.28 0.15
N SER A 103 -14.89 30.68 -0.49
CA SER A 103 -14.93 31.71 -1.52
C SER A 103 -15.36 31.00 -2.79
N THR A 104 -16.59 31.25 -3.22
CA THR A 104 -17.10 30.85 -4.53
C THR A 104 -16.23 31.51 -5.61
N LEU A 105 -15.19 30.80 -6.05
CA LEU A 105 -14.31 31.29 -7.13
C LEU A 105 -15.17 31.59 -8.36
N THR A 106 -14.94 32.75 -8.95
CA THR A 106 -15.64 33.20 -10.14
C THR A 106 -15.30 32.26 -11.31
N LYS A 107 -16.20 32.07 -12.28
CA LYS A 107 -15.95 31.18 -13.46
C LYS A 107 -14.62 31.46 -14.16
N ARG A 108 -14.16 32.72 -14.13
CA ARG A 108 -12.88 33.17 -14.69
C ARG A 108 -11.68 32.63 -13.91
N GLU A 109 -11.70 32.69 -12.58
CA GLU A 109 -10.60 32.18 -11.74
C GLU A 109 -10.48 30.66 -11.82
N MET A 110 -11.60 29.95 -12.01
CA MET A 110 -11.60 28.51 -12.27
C MET A 110 -10.99 28.17 -13.64
N PHE A 111 -11.23 28.99 -14.66
CA PHE A 111 -10.63 28.82 -15.99
C PHE A 111 -9.13 29.08 -15.95
N ASP A 112 -8.70 30.17 -15.32
CA ASP A 112 -7.28 30.55 -15.22
C ASP A 112 -6.48 29.48 -14.44
N LYS A 113 -7.02 28.97 -13.32
CA LYS A 113 -6.43 27.82 -12.61
C LYS A 113 -6.42 26.55 -13.45
N GLY A 114 -7.43 26.36 -14.31
CA GLY A 114 -7.48 25.22 -15.24
C GLY A 114 -6.38 25.30 -16.29
N LEU A 115 -6.16 26.48 -16.86
CA LEU A 115 -5.13 26.75 -17.85
C LEU A 115 -3.73 26.55 -17.25
N GLU A 116 -3.48 27.12 -16.08
CA GLU A 116 -2.20 26.97 -15.36
C GLU A 116 -1.87 25.51 -15.05
N ARG A 117 -2.87 24.69 -14.68
CA ARG A 117 -2.69 23.25 -14.47
C ARG A 117 -2.29 22.53 -15.75
N GLN A 118 -2.91 22.87 -16.89
CA GLN A 118 -2.61 22.25 -18.18
C GLN A 118 -1.22 22.64 -18.67
N GLU A 119 -0.82 23.90 -18.56
CA GLU A 119 0.53 24.36 -18.90
C GLU A 119 1.59 23.65 -18.05
N ASN A 120 1.36 23.54 -16.74
CA ASN A 120 2.26 22.83 -15.83
C ASN A 120 2.35 21.34 -16.14
N GLN A 121 1.25 20.69 -16.52
CA GLN A 121 1.24 19.29 -16.92
C GLN A 121 1.98 19.08 -18.24
N PHE A 122 1.77 19.96 -19.22
CA PHE A 122 2.47 19.93 -20.50
C PHE A 122 3.99 20.10 -20.30
N ASN A 123 4.41 21.09 -19.50
CA ASN A 123 5.83 21.31 -19.18
C ASN A 123 6.48 20.09 -18.50
N LYS A 124 5.75 19.37 -17.64
CA LYS A 124 6.23 18.11 -17.02
C LYS A 124 6.36 16.97 -18.03
N MET A 125 5.53 16.93 -19.08
CA MET A 125 5.57 15.91 -20.12
C MET A 125 6.69 16.16 -21.14
N ILE A 126 6.89 17.43 -21.52
CA ILE A 126 7.96 17.81 -22.46
C ILE A 126 9.34 17.66 -21.81
N ASN A 127 9.46 17.92 -20.50
CA ASN A 127 10.69 17.78 -19.74
C ASN A 127 10.55 16.65 -18.71
N PRO A 128 10.53 15.37 -19.13
CA PRO A 128 10.47 14.27 -18.20
C PRO A 128 11.71 14.30 -17.29
N LYS A 129 11.49 14.27 -15.98
CA LYS A 129 12.60 14.13 -15.04
C LYS A 129 13.22 12.76 -15.26
N LYS A 130 14.53 12.73 -15.57
CA LYS A 130 15.28 11.47 -15.67
C LYS A 130 15.05 10.68 -14.38
N PRO A 131 14.62 9.40 -14.44
CA PRO A 131 14.55 8.55 -13.27
C PRO A 131 15.89 8.56 -12.53
N LYS A 132 15.85 8.44 -11.20
CA LYS A 132 17.07 8.17 -10.44
C LYS A 132 17.66 6.86 -10.96
N GLU A 133 18.99 6.79 -11.04
CA GLU A 133 19.68 5.57 -11.43
C GLU A 133 19.27 4.45 -10.48
N ILE A 134 18.98 3.28 -11.04
CA ILE A 134 18.61 2.10 -10.27
C ILE A 134 19.84 1.71 -9.46
N ASP A 135 19.77 1.91 -8.16
CA ASP A 135 20.78 1.41 -7.25
C ASP A 135 20.49 -0.08 -7.00
N PHE A 136 21.40 -0.94 -7.46
CA PHE A 136 21.39 -2.38 -7.23
C PHE A 136 22.14 -2.77 -5.95
N SER A 137 22.49 -1.79 -5.10
CA SER A 137 22.99 -2.09 -3.76
C SER A 137 21.91 -2.81 -2.96
N ASP A 138 22.28 -3.96 -2.38
CA ASP A 138 21.45 -4.80 -1.53
C ASP A 138 21.30 -4.14 -0.15
N ALA A 139 20.65 -2.98 -0.13
CA ALA A 139 20.49 -2.13 1.04
C ALA A 139 19.01 -2.04 1.39
N GLY A 140 18.49 -3.05 2.09
CA GLY A 140 17.11 -2.94 2.58
C GLY A 140 16.68 -3.95 3.63
N GLU A 141 16.91 -5.24 3.43
CA GLU A 141 16.20 -6.24 4.26
C GLU A 141 17.10 -7.32 4.88
N ASP A 142 18.31 -7.55 4.38
CA ASP A 142 19.20 -8.63 4.86
C ASP A 142 20.34 -8.10 5.75
N SER A 143 20.04 -7.11 6.60
CA SER A 143 20.99 -6.64 7.62
C SER A 143 21.01 -7.60 8.81
N PRO A 144 22.19 -7.89 9.40
CA PRO A 144 22.26 -8.65 10.65
C PRO A 144 21.38 -8.01 11.73
N ILE A 145 20.62 -8.83 12.47
CA ILE A 145 19.75 -8.36 13.55
C ILE A 145 20.59 -7.57 14.56
N GLN A 146 20.42 -6.25 14.61
CA GLN A 146 21.25 -5.35 15.42
C GLN A 146 20.98 -5.46 16.93
N ASN A 147 19.81 -5.98 17.33
CA ASN A 147 19.34 -6.00 18.71
C ASN A 147 19.24 -7.41 19.31
N LEU A 148 20.15 -8.31 18.92
CA LEU A 148 20.16 -9.70 19.34
C LEU A 148 20.17 -9.86 20.87
N ASP A 149 20.98 -9.07 21.57
CA ASP A 149 21.06 -9.10 23.04
C ASP A 149 19.73 -8.72 23.71
N GLN A 150 19.03 -7.72 23.16
CA GLN A 150 17.72 -7.30 23.67
C GLN A 150 16.67 -8.40 23.45
N ILE A 151 16.67 -9.04 22.27
CA ILE A 151 15.76 -10.14 21.94
C ILE A 151 16.03 -11.36 22.82
N ILE A 152 17.31 -11.70 23.05
CA ILE A 152 17.71 -12.81 23.93
C ILE A 152 17.23 -12.53 25.36
N ASN A 153 17.49 -11.33 25.88
CA ASN A 153 17.07 -10.98 27.24
C ASN A 153 15.55 -10.97 27.40
N GLN A 154 14.82 -10.48 26.40
CA GLN A 154 13.35 -10.53 26.38
C GLN A 154 12.86 -11.98 26.39
N THR A 155 13.43 -12.83 25.53
CA THR A 155 13.07 -14.25 25.43
C THR A 155 13.36 -15.00 26.73
N LEU A 156 14.48 -14.71 27.39
CA LEU A 156 14.83 -15.30 28.68
C LEU A 156 13.85 -14.87 29.78
N SER A 157 13.51 -13.58 29.83
CA SER A 157 12.54 -13.05 30.79
C SER A 157 11.15 -13.66 30.59
N ASP A 158 10.70 -13.79 29.35
CA ASP A 158 9.39 -14.37 29.02
C ASP A 158 9.33 -15.85 29.41
N ARG A 159 10.38 -16.62 29.12
CA ARG A 159 10.48 -18.02 29.58
C ARG A 159 10.51 -18.13 31.10
N GLN A 160 11.25 -17.27 31.79
CA GLN A 160 11.29 -17.29 33.25
C GLN A 160 9.89 -17.04 33.83
N LYS A 161 9.18 -16.05 33.32
CA LYS A 161 7.80 -15.73 33.75
C LYS A 161 6.82 -16.88 33.46
N GLU A 162 6.97 -17.55 32.32
CA GLU A 162 6.19 -18.73 31.97
C GLU A 162 6.44 -19.88 32.96
N LEU A 163 7.71 -20.17 33.26
CA LEU A 163 8.10 -21.19 34.23
C LEU A 163 7.59 -20.89 35.64
N GLU A 164 7.66 -19.63 36.08
CA GLU A 164 7.08 -19.20 37.36
C GLU A 164 5.56 -19.42 37.39
N ASN A 165 4.85 -19.09 36.30
CA ASN A 165 3.41 -19.30 36.18
C ASN A 165 3.03 -20.78 36.20
N ILE A 166 3.74 -21.62 35.45
CA ILE A 166 3.57 -23.09 35.49
C ILE A 166 3.81 -23.58 36.93
N THR A 167 4.93 -23.20 37.53
CA THR A 167 5.27 -23.62 38.89
C THR A 167 4.19 -23.21 39.89
N GLN A 168 3.68 -21.98 39.82
CA GLN A 168 2.60 -21.51 40.69
C GLN A 168 1.27 -22.26 40.47
N LYS A 169 0.91 -22.53 39.21
CA LYS A 169 -0.31 -23.28 38.86
C LYS A 169 -0.30 -24.69 39.46
N TYR A 170 0.83 -25.38 39.42
CA TYR A 170 0.96 -26.77 39.86
C TYR A 170 1.45 -26.93 41.31
N SER A 171 1.90 -25.87 41.99
CA SER A 171 2.55 -25.95 43.31
C SER A 171 1.64 -26.40 44.48
N SER A 172 0.32 -26.21 44.39
CA SER A 172 -0.55 -26.33 45.57
C SER A 172 -1.53 -27.51 45.51
N ASN A 173 -2.31 -27.59 44.43
CA ASN A 173 -3.34 -28.63 44.32
C ASN A 173 -2.74 -29.92 43.72
N ASP A 174 -1.93 -29.78 42.68
CA ASP A 174 -1.32 -30.93 42.00
C ASP A 174 -0.19 -31.54 42.81
N LYS A 175 0.53 -30.76 43.62
CA LYS A 175 1.47 -31.31 44.60
C LYS A 175 0.79 -32.24 45.61
N LYS A 176 -0.36 -31.85 46.16
CA LYS A 176 -1.13 -32.71 47.09
C LYS A 176 -1.71 -33.94 46.39
N ASN A 177 -2.15 -33.80 45.15
CA ASN A 177 -2.66 -34.93 44.36
C ASN A 177 -1.53 -35.90 43.99
N ALA A 178 -0.36 -35.38 43.59
CA ALA A 178 0.84 -36.17 43.30
C ALA A 178 1.38 -36.85 44.57
N GLU A 179 1.44 -36.15 45.71
CA GLU A 179 1.80 -36.75 47.00
C GLU A 179 0.81 -37.85 47.41
N LYS A 180 -0.49 -37.68 47.16
CA LYS A 180 -1.48 -38.75 47.39
C LYS A 180 -1.28 -39.95 46.45
N TRP A 181 -0.91 -39.72 45.19
CA TRP A 181 -0.57 -40.79 44.25
C TRP A 181 0.70 -41.55 44.66
N LEU A 182 1.73 -40.83 45.10
CA LEU A 182 3.00 -41.41 45.53
C LEU A 182 2.88 -42.16 46.88
N ASN A 183 2.01 -41.67 47.76
CA ASN A 183 1.79 -42.25 49.10
C ASN A 183 0.58 -43.18 49.16
N MET A 184 0.00 -43.55 48.01
CA MET A 184 -1.07 -44.55 47.95
C MET A 184 -0.43 -45.90 48.28
N GLY A 185 -0.57 -46.34 49.54
CA GLY A 185 -0.12 -47.66 49.98
C GLY A 185 -0.76 -48.76 49.13
N ASN A 186 -0.10 -49.92 49.05
CA ASN A 186 -0.38 -51.05 48.15
C ASN A 186 -1.85 -51.53 48.07
N ASP A 187 -2.74 -51.08 48.97
CA ASP A 187 -4.12 -51.53 49.08
C ASP A 187 -5.14 -50.66 48.31
N GLU A 188 -4.77 -49.46 47.84
CA GLU A 188 -5.65 -48.57 47.06
C GLU A 188 -5.20 -48.38 45.60
N ILE A 189 -4.28 -49.21 45.10
CA ILE A 189 -3.92 -49.19 43.68
C ILE A 189 -5.17 -49.59 42.88
N PRO A 190 -5.72 -48.73 41.99
CA PRO A 190 -6.83 -49.13 41.14
C PRO A 190 -6.35 -50.27 40.26
N LYS A 191 -6.78 -51.50 40.59
CA LYS A 191 -6.48 -52.69 39.80
C LYS A 191 -7.08 -52.48 38.41
N ILE A 192 -6.22 -52.19 37.43
CA ILE A 192 -6.60 -52.14 36.03
C ILE A 192 -7.16 -53.53 35.70
N LYS A 193 -8.48 -53.62 35.52
CA LYS A 193 -9.12 -54.83 34.99
C LYS A 193 -8.75 -54.92 33.51
N ILE A 194 -7.64 -55.58 33.22
CA ILE A 194 -7.30 -55.96 31.86
C ILE A 194 -8.26 -57.08 31.47
N GLU A 195 -9.34 -56.75 30.77
CA GLU A 195 -10.18 -57.74 30.11
C GLU A 195 -9.34 -58.41 29.02
N LYS A 196 -9.12 -59.73 29.12
CA LYS A 196 -8.23 -60.52 28.24
C LYS A 196 -8.72 -60.64 26.78
N ASN A 197 -9.71 -59.84 26.39
CA ASN A 197 -10.45 -59.98 25.13
C ASN A 197 -10.66 -58.62 24.43
N SER A 198 -9.83 -57.63 24.71
CA SER A 198 -9.74 -56.44 23.86
C SER A 198 -9.14 -56.83 22.49
N ASN A 199 -9.99 -56.97 21.48
CA ASN A 199 -9.63 -57.05 20.06
C ASN A 199 -9.04 -55.72 19.53
N LEU A 200 -8.07 -55.16 20.25
CA LEU A 200 -7.32 -54.00 19.78
C LEU A 200 -6.24 -54.50 18.81
N LYS A 201 -6.50 -54.34 17.51
CA LYS A 201 -5.48 -54.46 16.48
C LYS A 201 -4.45 -53.35 16.66
N LEU A 202 -3.31 -53.69 17.24
CA LEU A 202 -2.12 -52.84 17.31
C LEU A 202 -1.42 -52.89 15.94
N ASP A 203 -1.98 -52.18 14.95
CA ASP A 203 -1.45 -52.20 13.58
C ASP A 203 -0.19 -51.32 13.40
N ASN A 204 0.24 -50.57 14.42
CA ASN A 204 1.37 -49.62 14.31
C ASN A 204 2.40 -49.73 15.45
N ALA A 205 2.70 -50.95 15.92
CA ALA A 205 3.95 -51.16 16.66
C ALA A 205 5.12 -51.11 15.67
N ILE A 206 5.66 -49.91 15.43
CA ILE A 206 6.98 -49.77 14.82
C ILE A 206 7.97 -50.37 15.81
N ASN A 207 8.42 -51.58 15.51
CA ASN A 207 9.54 -52.20 16.21
C ASN A 207 10.81 -51.42 15.87
N VAL A 208 11.18 -50.45 16.71
CA VAL A 208 12.50 -49.81 16.67
C VAL A 208 13.42 -50.66 17.52
N ASP A 209 13.82 -51.81 17.00
CA ASP A 209 14.96 -52.54 17.52
C ASP A 209 16.22 -51.70 17.24
N ASN A 210 16.70 -51.03 18.29
CA ASN A 210 18.09 -50.70 18.57
C ASN A 210 19.07 -50.66 17.39
N ALA A 211 19.32 -49.47 16.84
CA ALA A 211 20.65 -49.03 16.42
C ALA A 211 20.65 -47.53 16.04
N ILE A 212 20.46 -46.63 17.01
CA ILE A 212 21.02 -45.28 16.86
C ILE A 212 22.45 -45.38 17.36
N ASN A 213 23.36 -45.73 16.45
CA ASN A 213 24.78 -45.56 16.66
C ASN A 213 25.07 -44.05 16.62
N VAL A 214 25.26 -43.45 17.79
CA VAL A 214 25.73 -42.07 17.93
C VAL A 214 27.23 -42.09 17.66
N ASP A 215 27.61 -42.12 16.39
CA ASP A 215 28.97 -41.76 16.00
C ASP A 215 29.08 -40.24 16.01
N ASN A 216 29.50 -39.74 17.17
CA ASN A 216 30.18 -38.48 17.34
C ASN A 216 31.31 -38.36 16.29
N THR A 217 31.09 -37.56 15.26
CA THR A 217 32.17 -36.83 14.57
C THR A 217 31.58 -35.66 13.81
N ILE A 218 31.41 -34.54 14.52
CA ILE A 218 31.36 -33.23 13.89
C ILE A 218 32.77 -32.98 13.35
N ASN A 219 32.98 -33.26 12.06
CA ASN A 219 34.21 -32.90 11.40
C ASN A 219 34.13 -31.42 10.98
N VAL A 220 34.66 -30.55 11.84
CA VAL A 220 34.86 -29.12 11.55
C VAL A 220 36.22 -28.97 10.88
N ASP A 221 36.31 -29.35 9.61
CA ASP A 221 37.45 -29.00 8.77
C ASP A 221 37.07 -27.90 7.79
N ASN A 222 37.48 -26.70 8.18
CA ASN A 222 37.78 -25.53 7.35
C ASN A 222 38.02 -25.85 5.87
N ALA A 223 37.16 -25.33 5.00
CA ALA A 223 37.52 -24.93 3.65
C ALA A 223 36.68 -23.72 3.21
N ILE A 224 37.00 -22.55 3.76
CA ILE A 224 36.63 -21.26 3.17
C ILE A 224 37.43 -21.16 1.87
N ASN A 225 36.86 -21.65 0.77
CA ASN A 225 37.39 -21.48 -0.57
C ASN A 225 36.89 -20.13 -1.12
N VAL A 226 37.60 -19.05 -0.76
CA VAL A 226 37.44 -17.72 -1.37
C VAL A 226 38.35 -17.69 -2.59
N ASP A 227 37.94 -18.37 -3.66
CA ASP A 227 38.56 -18.18 -4.96
C ASP A 227 37.51 -17.72 -5.99
N ASN A 228 37.71 -16.46 -6.40
CA ASN A 228 37.27 -15.89 -7.66
C ASN A 228 35.75 -15.89 -7.93
N LYS A 229 35.06 -14.89 -7.35
CA LYS A 229 33.81 -14.38 -7.93
C LYS A 229 34.11 -13.92 -9.37
N LYS A 230 33.82 -14.77 -10.35
CA LYS A 230 33.85 -14.44 -11.78
C LYS A 230 32.95 -13.22 -12.00
N ARG A 231 33.55 -12.05 -12.23
CA ARG A 231 32.85 -10.87 -12.69
C ARG A 231 32.72 -10.97 -14.21
N VAL A 232 31.50 -11.10 -14.70
CA VAL A 232 31.21 -10.94 -16.13
C VAL A 232 31.26 -9.45 -16.43
N ARG A 233 32.22 -9.02 -17.25
CA ARG A 233 32.19 -7.70 -17.88
C ARG A 233 31.69 -7.89 -19.30
N PHE A 234 30.63 -7.20 -19.65
CA PHE A 234 30.21 -7.06 -21.04
C PHE A 234 30.96 -5.86 -21.61
N GLU A 235 31.85 -6.10 -22.57
CA GLU A 235 32.24 -5.04 -23.51
C GLU A 235 31.07 -4.85 -24.48
N VAL A 236 30.17 -3.93 -24.12
CA VAL A 236 29.22 -3.40 -25.09
C VAL A 236 30.02 -2.42 -25.94
N LYS A 237 30.35 -2.82 -27.17
CA LYS A 237 30.74 -1.86 -28.20
C LYS A 237 29.48 -1.05 -28.51
N GLU A 238 29.40 0.14 -27.93
CA GLU A 238 28.43 1.15 -28.35
C GLU A 238 28.84 1.59 -29.76
N GLU A 239 28.30 0.92 -30.78
CA GLU A 239 28.11 1.59 -32.05
C GLU A 239 27.07 2.68 -31.80
N GLU A 240 27.47 3.93 -32.02
CA GLU A 240 26.57 5.08 -31.97
C GLU A 240 25.48 4.93 -33.04
N GLU A 241 24.45 4.14 -32.75
CA GLU A 241 23.21 4.19 -33.51
C GLU A 241 22.52 5.50 -33.16
N ASN A 242 22.55 6.43 -34.12
CA ASN A 242 21.75 7.64 -34.12
C ASN A 242 20.33 7.35 -33.62
N PRO A 243 19.77 8.19 -32.72
CA PRO A 243 18.49 7.92 -32.09
C PRO A 243 17.46 7.64 -33.17
N ILE A 244 16.87 6.44 -33.12
CA ILE A 244 15.78 5.99 -33.99
C ILE A 244 14.65 6.99 -33.82
N GLY A 245 14.63 7.97 -34.71
CA GLY A 245 13.79 9.14 -34.59
C GLY A 245 12.32 8.76 -34.64
N LEU A 246 11.53 9.41 -33.78
CA LEU A 246 10.06 9.47 -33.80
C LEU A 246 9.49 9.83 -35.19
N ASN A 247 10.34 10.23 -36.13
CA ASN A 247 10.08 10.50 -37.55
C ASN A 247 9.43 9.32 -38.30
N ASN A 248 9.65 8.07 -37.86
CA ASN A 248 9.06 6.89 -38.53
C ASN A 248 7.64 6.53 -38.09
N LEU A 249 7.18 7.05 -36.95
CA LEU A 249 5.82 6.80 -36.46
C LEU A 249 4.79 7.74 -37.11
N PHE A 250 5.21 8.96 -37.44
CA PHE A 250 4.34 9.97 -38.04
C PHE A 250 4.38 10.00 -39.58
N SER A 251 5.34 9.34 -40.23
CA SER A 251 5.43 9.29 -41.70
C SER A 251 4.36 8.41 -42.35
N LYS A 252 3.80 7.44 -41.61
CA LYS A 252 2.72 6.56 -42.08
C LYS A 252 1.32 7.12 -41.86
N LEU A 253 1.15 8.14 -41.02
CA LEU A 253 -0.10 8.88 -40.97
C LEU A 253 -0.15 9.82 -42.18
N LYS A 254 -1.04 9.55 -43.13
CA LYS A 254 -1.38 10.55 -44.14
C LYS A 254 -1.96 11.77 -43.40
N GLN A 255 -1.16 12.80 -43.19
CA GLN A 255 -1.68 14.11 -42.85
C GLN A 255 -2.69 14.47 -43.92
N LYS A 256 -3.97 14.60 -43.54
CA LYS A 256 -4.94 15.32 -44.36
C LYS A 256 -4.35 16.71 -44.50
N SER A 257 -3.84 17.05 -45.69
CA SER A 257 -3.30 18.38 -45.95
C SER A 257 -4.34 19.38 -45.47
N LEU A 258 -3.96 20.25 -44.52
CA LEU A 258 -4.77 21.40 -44.20
C LEU A 258 -5.17 22.06 -45.53
N PRO A 259 -6.43 22.47 -45.74
CA PRO A 259 -6.75 23.25 -46.91
C PRO A 259 -5.75 24.40 -46.93
N LYS A 260 -4.88 24.44 -47.95
CA LYS A 260 -3.86 25.48 -48.09
C LYS A 260 -4.57 26.82 -47.87
N ASN A 261 -3.95 27.71 -47.09
CA ASN A 261 -4.50 29.05 -46.85
C ASN A 261 -4.95 29.75 -48.14
N ASP A 262 -4.36 29.38 -49.28
CA ASP A 262 -4.80 29.72 -50.64
C ASP A 262 -6.32 29.57 -50.84
N ASN A 263 -6.97 28.51 -50.35
CA ASN A 263 -8.43 28.33 -50.49
C ASN A 263 -9.23 29.33 -49.65
N ILE A 264 -8.71 29.71 -48.49
CA ILE A 264 -9.34 30.70 -47.62
C ILE A 264 -9.11 32.09 -48.20
N ILE A 265 -7.88 32.40 -48.63
CA ILE A 265 -7.49 33.66 -49.27
C ILE A 265 -8.28 33.87 -50.56
N ASN A 266 -8.36 32.88 -51.46
CA ASN A 266 -9.15 32.97 -52.69
C ASN A 266 -10.65 33.18 -52.42
N ARG A 267 -11.19 32.59 -51.35
CA ARG A 267 -12.58 32.83 -50.93
C ARG A 267 -12.76 34.25 -50.39
N LEU A 268 -11.81 34.77 -49.61
CA LEU A 268 -11.83 36.14 -49.11
C LEU A 268 -11.73 37.14 -50.26
N ASP A 269 -10.86 36.91 -51.24
CA ASP A 269 -10.74 37.75 -52.44
C ASP A 269 -12.04 37.76 -53.26
N THR A 270 -12.68 36.59 -53.41
CA THR A 270 -13.99 36.48 -54.07
C THR A 270 -15.07 37.25 -53.31
N ILE A 271 -15.05 37.23 -51.98
CA ILE A 271 -15.99 37.98 -51.13
C ILE A 271 -15.77 39.48 -51.30
N ILE A 272 -14.52 39.95 -51.31
CA ILE A 272 -14.18 41.37 -51.51
C ILE A 272 -14.68 41.85 -52.89
N LEU A 273 -14.39 41.09 -53.95
CA LEU A 273 -14.81 41.44 -55.32
C LEU A 273 -16.34 41.51 -55.47
N ASN A 274 -17.06 40.60 -54.80
CA ASN A 274 -18.52 40.65 -54.76
C ASN A 274 -19.05 41.89 -54.00
N GLN A 275 -18.40 42.28 -52.90
CA GLN A 275 -18.78 43.47 -52.14
C GLN A 275 -18.57 44.76 -52.95
N GLU A 276 -17.45 44.87 -53.67
CA GLU A 276 -17.18 46.00 -54.57
C GLU A 276 -18.23 46.10 -55.69
N LYS A 277 -18.60 44.97 -56.29
CA LYS A 277 -19.65 44.94 -57.33
C LYS A 277 -21.02 45.32 -56.77
N ILE A 278 -21.36 44.89 -55.57
CA ILE A 278 -22.60 45.30 -54.88
C ILE A 278 -22.57 46.81 -54.62
N LEU A 279 -21.44 47.35 -54.16
CA LEU A 279 -21.27 48.79 -53.93
C LEU A 279 -21.43 49.57 -55.25
N GLU A 280 -20.80 49.16 -56.34
CA GLU A 280 -20.99 49.78 -57.66
C GLU A 280 -22.45 49.73 -58.12
N MET A 281 -23.14 48.60 -57.94
CA MET A 281 -24.56 48.49 -58.28
C MET A 281 -25.44 49.41 -57.43
N LEU A 282 -25.09 49.59 -56.15
CA LEU A 282 -25.79 50.52 -55.26
C LEU A 282 -25.49 51.98 -55.62
N TYR A 283 -24.25 52.32 -55.94
CA TYR A 283 -23.87 53.67 -56.40
C TYR A 283 -24.52 54.03 -57.74
N ASN A 284 -24.50 53.12 -58.72
CA ASN A 284 -25.14 53.32 -60.02
C ASN A 284 -26.67 53.42 -59.93
N LYS A 285 -27.27 52.83 -58.90
CA LYS A 285 -28.71 52.94 -58.60
C LYS A 285 -29.07 54.22 -57.84
N ALA A 286 -28.09 54.89 -57.22
CA ALA A 286 -28.27 56.16 -56.53
C ALA A 286 -28.06 57.39 -57.45
N ILE A 287 -27.49 57.19 -58.64
CA ILE A 287 -27.19 58.24 -59.63
C ILE A 287 -28.25 58.32 -60.76
N ASN A 288 -29.19 57.36 -60.81
CA ASN A 288 -30.43 57.45 -61.61
C ASN A 288 -31.64 57.75 -60.72
#